data_AF-A0A815CCE9-F1
#
_entry.id   AF-A0A815CCE9-F1
#
_cell.length_a   1.000
_cell.length_b   1.000
_cell.length_c   1.000
_cell.angle_alpha   90.00
_cell.angle_beta   90.00
_cell.angle_gamma   90.00
#
_symmetry.space_group_name_H-M   'P 1'
#
loop_
_entity.id
_entity.type
_entity.pdbx_description
1 polymer ?
#
loop_
_entity_poly.entity_id
_entity_poly.type
_entity_poly.pdbx_seq_one_letter_code
_entity_poly.pdbx_strand_id
1 'polypeptide(L)'
;MKTIDNELHLLVACKSIHMILKSLLTSTECITACVVIERAVNILDEPDSNKMESKKVAKRIMPIIIGLVLLSHVNDPYYRKSIEDFNGDDRRIWCLIRYPSLVDTYDYFINLMHLVGPLIITIMFTLMIVILLSRIRSRV
;
A
#
# COMPACT_ATOMS: atom_id res chain seq x y z
N MET A 1 24.62 -28.72 -13.69
CA MET A 1 23.22 -28.29 -13.94
C MET A 1 22.39 -28.42 -12.65
N LYS A 2 22.79 -27.70 -11.59
CA LYS A 2 22.10 -27.63 -10.28
C LYS A 2 22.27 -26.25 -9.63
N THR A 3 23.32 -25.52 -10.00
CA THR A 3 23.59 -24.14 -9.58
C THR A 3 22.61 -23.14 -10.19
N ILE A 4 22.33 -23.20 -11.51
CA ILE A 4 21.46 -22.24 -12.23
C ILE A 4 20.02 -22.20 -11.67
N ASP A 5 19.49 -23.35 -11.25
CA ASP A 5 18.12 -23.43 -10.70
C ASP A 5 18.02 -22.68 -9.37
N ASN A 6 19.04 -22.79 -8.52
CA ASN A 6 19.10 -22.15 -7.22
C ASN A 6 19.20 -20.62 -7.34
N GLU A 7 19.90 -20.12 -8.37
CA GLU A 7 20.03 -18.69 -8.67
C GLU A 7 18.70 -18.09 -9.16
N LEU A 8 18.00 -18.82 -10.04
CA LEU A 8 16.67 -18.44 -10.52
C LEU A 8 15.65 -18.40 -9.36
N HIS A 9 15.65 -19.42 -8.50
CA HIS A 9 14.77 -19.48 -7.33
C HIS A 9 15.03 -18.34 -6.34
N LEU A 10 16.30 -18.02 -6.08
CA LEU A 10 16.67 -16.90 -5.21
C LEU A 10 16.24 -15.55 -5.81
N LEU A 11 16.39 -15.38 -7.12
CA LEU A 11 15.95 -14.18 -7.84
C LEU A 11 14.43 -13.99 -7.81
N VAL A 12 13.69 -15.07 -8.03
CA VAL A 12 12.22 -15.07 -7.96
C VAL A 12 11.76 -14.77 -6.54
N ALA A 13 12.35 -15.41 -5.53
CA ALA A 13 12.03 -15.17 -4.13
C ALA A 13 12.32 -13.73 -3.70
N CYS A 14 13.48 -13.19 -4.09
CA CYS A 14 13.85 -11.81 -3.81
C CYS A 14 12.89 -10.79 -4.46
N LYS A 15 12.42 -11.06 -5.69
CA LYS A 15 11.46 -10.19 -6.40
C LYS A 15 10.07 -10.28 -5.79
N SER A 16 9.60 -11.49 -5.51
CA SER A 16 8.25 -11.74 -5.03
C SER A 16 8.06 -11.26 -3.59
N ILE A 17 8.99 -11.53 -2.69
CA ILE A 17 8.84 -11.19 -1.26
C ILE A 17 8.73 -9.67 -1.08
N HIS A 18 9.59 -8.89 -1.72
CA HIS A 18 9.55 -7.44 -1.60
C HIS A 18 8.23 -6.85 -2.16
N MET A 19 7.80 -7.35 -3.32
CA MET A 19 6.55 -6.94 -3.95
C MET A 19 5.32 -7.32 -3.12
N ILE A 20 5.28 -8.56 -2.62
CA ILE A 20 4.20 -9.07 -1.76
C ILE A 20 4.14 -8.23 -0.48
N LEU A 21 5.27 -8.06 0.22
CA LEU A 21 5.30 -7.31 1.47
C LEU A 21 4.81 -5.86 1.29
N LYS A 22 5.30 -5.17 0.26
CA LYS A 22 4.89 -3.81 -0.09
C LYS A 22 3.40 -3.72 -0.41
N SER A 23 2.89 -4.64 -1.25
CA SER A 23 1.47 -4.68 -1.60
C SER A 23 0.55 -4.97 -0.41
N LEU A 24 0.94 -5.91 0.48
CA LEU A 24 0.18 -6.22 1.69
C LEU A 24 0.15 -5.02 2.64
N LEU A 25 1.30 -4.37 2.85
CA LEU A 25 1.39 -3.21 3.72
C LEU A 25 0.51 -2.06 3.21
N THR A 26 0.65 -1.68 1.94
CA THR A 26 -0.15 -0.60 1.35
C THR A 26 -1.65 -0.93 1.35
N SER A 27 -2.03 -2.19 1.06
CA SER A 27 -3.44 -2.60 1.12
C SER A 27 -4.01 -2.46 2.54
N THR A 28 -3.22 -2.78 3.58
CA THR A 28 -3.61 -2.66 4.98
C THR A 28 -3.82 -1.20 5.38
N GLU A 29 -2.94 -0.31 4.93
CA GLU A 29 -3.04 1.13 5.19
C GLU A 29 -4.29 1.73 4.50
N CYS A 30 -4.57 1.35 3.26
CA CYS A 30 -5.76 1.78 2.54
C CYS A 30 -7.06 1.29 3.20
N ILE A 31 -7.12 0.03 3.63
CA ILE A 31 -8.28 -0.52 4.34
C ILE A 31 -8.48 0.22 5.66
N THR A 32 -7.39 0.45 6.41
CA THR A 32 -7.43 1.23 7.66
C THR A 32 -8.01 2.62 7.42
N ALA A 33 -7.50 3.35 6.42
CA ALA A 33 -8.02 4.68 6.07
C ALA A 33 -9.53 4.65 5.74
N CYS A 34 -9.98 3.68 4.95
CA CYS A 34 -11.39 3.52 4.61
C CYS A 34 -12.27 3.26 5.85
N VAL A 35 -11.83 2.41 6.78
CA VAL A 35 -12.56 2.13 8.02
C VAL A 35 -12.66 3.36 8.91
N VAL A 36 -11.60 4.16 9.02
CA VAL A 36 -11.63 5.40 9.82
C VAL A 36 -12.58 6.42 9.19
N ILE A 37 -12.59 6.56 7.86
CA ILE A 37 -13.55 7.42 7.14
C ILE A 37 -14.99 6.98 7.39
N GLU A 38 -15.29 5.68 7.28
CA GLU A 38 -16.64 5.15 7.54
C GLU A 38 -17.10 5.48 8.97
N ARG A 39 -16.21 5.31 9.95
CA ARG A 39 -16.49 5.66 11.35
C ARG A 39 -16.72 7.16 11.54
N ALA A 40 -15.91 7.99 10.89
CA ALA A 40 -16.07 9.43 10.90
C ALA A 40 -17.44 9.87 10.35
N VAL A 41 -17.83 9.35 9.19
CA VAL A 41 -19.13 9.62 8.59
C VAL A 41 -20.26 9.16 9.52
N ASN A 42 -20.19 7.95 10.08
CA ASN A 42 -21.24 7.42 10.96
C ASN A 42 -21.40 8.17 12.30
N ILE A 43 -20.37 8.91 12.77
CA ILE A 43 -20.50 9.78 13.96
C ILE A 43 -21.06 11.17 13.57
N LEU A 44 -20.76 11.66 12.37
CA LEU A 44 -21.23 12.95 11.87
C LEU A 44 -22.67 12.91 11.32
N ASP A 45 -23.08 11.77 10.77
CA ASP A 45 -24.43 11.60 10.23
C ASP A 45 -25.47 11.55 11.36
N GLU A 46 -26.55 12.31 11.19
CA GLU A 46 -27.70 12.29 12.09
C GLU A 46 -28.36 10.89 12.12
N PRO A 47 -29.06 10.53 13.22
CA PRO A 47 -29.61 9.18 13.44
C PRO A 47 -30.59 8.68 12.36
N ASP A 48 -31.10 9.57 11.49
CA ASP A 48 -32.06 9.26 10.42
C ASP A 48 -31.42 9.05 9.03
N SER A 49 -30.11 9.24 8.90
CA SER A 49 -29.40 8.89 7.65
C SER A 49 -29.41 7.38 7.44
N ASN A 50 -29.77 6.96 6.23
CA ASN A 50 -29.94 5.55 5.85
C ASN A 50 -28.57 4.81 5.85
N LYS A 51 -28.11 4.39 7.03
CA LYS A 51 -26.84 3.67 7.29
C LYS A 51 -26.64 2.44 6.40
N MET A 52 -27.73 1.87 5.89
CA MET A 52 -27.73 0.75 4.95
C MET A 52 -27.09 1.13 3.60
N GLU A 53 -27.34 2.34 3.10
CA GLU A 53 -26.84 2.81 1.82
C GLU A 53 -25.37 3.26 1.93
N SER A 54 -24.99 3.93 3.02
CA SER A 54 -23.59 4.31 3.29
C SER A 54 -22.67 3.08 3.39
N LYS A 55 -23.13 2.00 4.05
CA LYS A 55 -22.39 0.71 4.11
C LYS A 55 -22.26 0.02 2.75
N LYS A 56 -23.29 0.06 1.91
CA LYS A 56 -23.24 -0.52 0.55
C LYS A 56 -22.23 0.24 -0.33
N VAL A 57 -22.21 1.57 -0.23
CA VAL A 57 -21.29 2.43 -0.98
C VAL A 57 -19.84 2.19 -0.50
N ALA A 58 -19.60 2.18 0.81
CA ALA A 58 -18.27 1.89 1.37
C ALA A 58 -17.77 0.49 0.96
N LYS A 59 -18.63 -0.53 1.05
CA LYS A 59 -18.31 -1.91 0.66
C LYS A 59 -18.02 -2.06 -0.83
N ARG A 60 -18.54 -1.19 -1.69
CA ARG A 60 -18.27 -1.17 -3.13
C ARG A 60 -17.04 -0.34 -3.50
N ILE A 61 -16.79 0.77 -2.80
CA ILE A 61 -15.64 1.66 -3.05
C ILE A 61 -14.33 1.05 -2.54
N MET A 62 -14.37 0.35 -1.40
CA MET A 62 -13.18 -0.27 -0.79
C MET A 62 -12.42 -1.23 -1.75
N PRO A 63 -13.05 -2.22 -2.41
CA PRO A 63 -12.36 -3.09 -3.36
C PRO A 63 -11.91 -2.35 -4.65
N ILE A 64 -12.60 -1.28 -5.06
CA ILE A 64 -12.22 -0.48 -6.22
C ILE A 64 -10.92 0.28 -5.95
N ILE A 65 -10.81 0.90 -4.78
CA ILE A 65 -9.57 1.59 -4.35
C ILE A 65 -8.41 0.59 -4.26
N ILE A 66 -8.64 -0.57 -3.64
CA ILE A 66 -7.61 -1.62 -3.55
C ILE A 66 -7.18 -2.08 -4.95
N GLY A 67 -8.12 -2.28 -5.88
CA GLY A 67 -7.81 -2.63 -7.27
C GLY A 67 -6.97 -1.57 -7.98
N LEU A 68 -7.27 -0.29 -7.81
CA LEU A 68 -6.51 0.82 -8.39
C LEU A 68 -5.10 0.95 -7.79
N VAL A 69 -4.95 0.71 -6.49
CA VAL A 69 -3.65 0.67 -5.80
C VAL A 69 -2.81 -0.49 -6.35
N LEU A 70 -3.38 -1.67 -6.48
CA LEU A 70 -2.68 -2.83 -7.04
C LEU A 70 -2.26 -2.59 -8.49
N LEU A 71 -3.12 -2.00 -9.32
CA LEU A 71 -2.80 -1.60 -10.70
C LEU A 71 -1.68 -0.56 -10.76
N SER A 72 -1.62 0.36 -9.79
CA SER A 72 -0.56 1.37 -9.71
C SER A 72 0.82 0.75 -9.40
N HIS A 73 0.85 -0.36 -8.66
CA HIS A 73 2.08 -1.10 -8.34
C HIS A 73 2.50 -2.13 -9.41
N VAL A 74 1.69 -2.39 -10.44
CA VAL A 74 2.03 -3.34 -11.53
C VAL A 74 3.18 -2.84 -12.43
N ASN A 75 3.52 -1.56 -12.41
CA ASN A 75 4.65 -1.04 -13.18
C ASN A 75 6.03 -1.44 -12.60
N ASP A 76 6.09 -1.72 -11.30
CA ASP A 76 7.29 -2.08 -10.54
C ASP A 76 7.89 -3.45 -10.99
N PRO A 77 7.11 -4.55 -11.17
CA PRO A 77 7.65 -5.83 -11.63
C PRO A 77 8.13 -5.86 -13.09
N TYR A 78 7.78 -4.89 -13.92
CA TYR A 78 8.14 -4.92 -15.35
C TYR A 78 9.61 -4.55 -15.62
N TYR A 79 10.22 -3.71 -14.77
CA TYR A 79 11.59 -3.20 -14.99
C TYR A 79 12.68 -3.85 -14.15
N ARG A 80 12.35 -4.78 -13.26
CA ARG A 80 13.33 -5.45 -12.40
C ARG A 80 14.20 -6.42 -13.21
N LYS A 81 15.46 -6.06 -13.44
CA LYS A 81 16.52 -6.91 -14.04
C LYS A 81 17.50 -7.40 -12.98
N SER A 82 17.97 -8.63 -13.10
CA SER A 82 19.06 -9.20 -12.28
C SER A 82 20.42 -8.80 -12.85
N ILE A 83 21.35 -8.38 -11.98
CA ILE A 83 22.75 -8.12 -12.36
C ILE A 83 23.62 -9.09 -11.56
N GLU A 84 24.37 -9.94 -12.27
CA GLU A 84 25.39 -10.80 -11.68
C GLU A 84 26.68 -9.98 -11.50
N ASP A 85 27.23 -9.98 -10.29
CA ASP A 85 28.50 -9.32 -9.98
C ASP A 85 29.64 -10.33 -10.10
N PHE A 86 30.57 -10.09 -11.03
CA PHE A 86 31.72 -10.97 -11.32
C PHE A 86 33.01 -10.51 -10.63
N ASN A 87 32.93 -9.67 -9.59
CA ASN A 87 34.12 -9.18 -8.89
C ASN A 87 34.51 -10.06 -7.68
N GLY A 88 35.50 -10.93 -7.90
CA GLY A 88 36.16 -11.75 -6.88
C GLY A 88 35.74 -13.22 -6.92
N ASP A 89 36.58 -14.12 -6.40
CA ASP A 89 36.40 -15.58 -6.40
C ASP A 89 35.06 -16.09 -5.77
N ASP A 90 34.28 -15.20 -5.16
CA ASP A 90 32.93 -15.43 -4.66
C ASP A 90 31.86 -14.96 -5.66
N ARG A 91 31.12 -15.89 -6.25
CA ARG A 91 29.90 -15.56 -7.02
C ARG A 91 28.81 -15.06 -6.07
N ARG A 92 28.64 -13.75 -5.94
CA ARG A 92 27.58 -13.13 -5.12
C ARG A 92 26.50 -12.55 -6.02
N ILE A 93 25.28 -13.07 -5.88
CA ILE A 93 24.12 -12.60 -6.64
C ILE A 93 23.49 -11.45 -5.86
N TRP A 94 23.63 -10.23 -6.37
CA TRP A 94 22.98 -9.07 -5.79
C TRP A 94 21.67 -8.76 -6.49
N CYS A 95 20.65 -8.55 -5.68
CA CYS A 95 19.29 -8.37 -6.16
C CYS A 95 18.97 -6.86 -6.24
N LEU A 96 19.66 -6.14 -7.13
CA LEU A 96 19.49 -4.68 -7.29
C LEU A 96 18.43 -4.35 -8.34
N ILE A 97 17.63 -3.33 -8.04
CA ILE A 97 16.65 -2.76 -8.96
C ILE A 97 17.36 -1.65 -9.75
N ARG A 98 17.28 -1.69 -11.09
CA ARG A 98 17.87 -0.65 -11.96
C ARG A 98 16.81 -0.11 -12.91
N TYR A 99 16.12 0.94 -12.48
CA TYR A 99 15.16 1.66 -13.32
C TYR A 99 15.90 2.59 -14.30
N PRO A 100 15.37 2.82 -15.52
CA PRO A 100 15.72 4.02 -16.28
C PRO A 100 15.23 5.27 -15.52
N SER A 101 15.98 6.38 -15.57
CA SER A 101 15.79 7.56 -14.71
C SER A 101 14.37 8.16 -14.68
N LEU A 102 13.66 8.12 -15.81
CA LEU A 102 12.26 8.56 -15.90
C LEU A 102 11.29 7.64 -15.14
N VAL A 103 11.55 6.33 -15.15
CA VAL A 103 10.74 5.34 -14.44
C VAL A 103 11.06 5.34 -12.95
N ASP A 104 12.31 5.61 -12.58
CA ASP A 104 12.76 5.73 -11.19
C ASP A 104 12.03 6.86 -10.45
N THR A 105 11.91 8.03 -11.12
CA THR A 105 11.20 9.19 -10.55
C THR A 105 9.71 8.91 -10.38
N TYR A 106 9.08 8.24 -11.35
CA TYR A 106 7.67 7.86 -11.28
C TYR A 106 7.41 6.84 -10.16
N ASP A 107 8.25 5.81 -10.06
CA ASP A 107 8.13 4.77 -9.04
C ASP A 107 8.31 5.36 -7.63
N TYR A 108 9.32 6.21 -7.45
CA TYR A 108 9.53 6.94 -6.21
C TYR A 108 8.29 7.76 -5.81
N PHE A 109 7.73 8.51 -6.76
CA PHE A 109 6.55 9.34 -6.51
C PHE A 109 5.32 8.51 -6.13
N ILE A 110 5.04 7.43 -6.86
CA ILE A 110 3.91 6.53 -6.57
C ILE A 110 4.07 5.87 -5.21
N ASN A 111 5.27 5.40 -4.87
CA ASN A 111 5.55 4.80 -3.57
C ASN A 111 5.39 5.80 -2.44
N LEU A 112 5.87 7.04 -2.64
CA LEU A 112 5.70 8.11 -1.68
C LEU A 112 4.22 8.42 -1.44
N MET A 113 3.42 8.49 -2.51
CA MET A 113 1.97 8.74 -2.39
C MET A 113 1.23 7.61 -1.70
N HIS A 114 1.57 6.36 -1.99
CA HIS A 114 0.96 5.19 -1.36
C HIS A 114 1.36 5.03 0.11
N LEU A 115 2.53 5.53 0.52
CA LEU A 115 2.96 5.54 1.92
C LEU A 115 2.36 6.73 2.69
N VAL A 116 2.52 7.94 2.15
CA VAL A 116 2.18 9.18 2.85
C VAL A 116 0.69 9.48 2.79
N GLY A 117 0.02 9.16 1.67
CA GLY A 117 -1.40 9.45 1.47
C GLY A 117 -2.31 8.76 2.50
N PRO A 118 -2.28 7.42 2.61
CA PRO A 118 -3.06 6.69 3.61
C PRO A 118 -2.71 7.09 5.05
N LEU A 119 -1.44 7.39 5.33
CA LEU A 119 -0.98 7.84 6.65
C LEU A 119 -1.62 9.17 7.05
N ILE A 120 -1.56 10.19 6.19
CA ILE A 120 -2.14 11.51 6.46
C ILE A 120 -3.65 11.39 6.67
N ILE A 121 -4.34 10.68 5.78
CA ILE A 121 -5.80 10.47 5.88
C ILE A 121 -6.14 9.79 7.22
N THR A 122 -5.44 8.71 7.55
CA THR A 122 -5.69 7.96 8.78
C THR A 122 -5.48 8.83 10.03
N ILE A 123 -4.39 9.61 10.08
CA ILE A 123 -4.11 10.52 11.20
C ILE A 123 -5.21 11.58 11.32
N MET A 124 -5.55 12.25 10.22
CA MET A 124 -6.53 13.34 10.22
C MET A 124 -7.91 12.87 10.69
N PHE A 125 -8.44 11.78 10.13
CA PHE A 125 -9.75 11.28 10.52
C PHE A 125 -9.76 10.68 11.93
N THR A 126 -8.67 10.04 12.36
CA THR A 126 -8.56 9.53 13.74
C THR A 126 -8.56 10.67 14.75
N LEU A 127 -7.78 11.73 14.52
CA LEU A 127 -7.77 12.92 15.37
C LEU A 127 -9.15 13.59 15.41
N MET A 128 -9.81 13.72 14.25
CA MET A 128 -11.17 14.26 14.18
C MET A 128 -12.14 13.45 15.04
N ILE A 129 -12.13 12.12 14.93
CA ILE A 129 -12.98 11.22 15.73
C ILE A 129 -12.69 11.39 17.23
N VAL A 130 -11.42 11.38 17.63
CA VAL A 130 -11.03 11.50 19.04
C VAL A 130 -11.52 12.83 19.63
N ILE A 131 -11.33 13.95 18.93
CA ILE A 131 -11.78 15.27 19.36
C ILE A 131 -13.31 15.35 19.42
N LEU A 132 -14.01 14.74 18.46
CA LEU A 132 -15.46 14.73 18.42
C LEU A 132 -16.03 13.92 19.59
N LEU A 133 -15.51 12.72 19.82
CA LEU A 133 -15.90 11.86 20.93
C LEU A 133 -15.58 12.49 22.29
N SER A 134 -14.43 13.15 22.43
CA SER A 134 -14.07 13.85 23.68
C SER A 134 -15.04 14.99 23.97
N ARG A 135 -15.44 15.76 22.94
CA ARG A 135 -16.44 16.83 23.08
C ARG A 135 -17.81 16.31 23.46
N ILE A 136 -18.27 15.23 22.84
CA ILE A 136 -19.56 14.59 23.18
C ILE A 136 -19.54 14.15 24.65
N ARG A 137 -18.49 13.45 25.08
CA ARG A 137 -18.36 12.97 26.46
C ARG A 137 -18.24 14.09 27.49
N SER A 138 -17.66 15.25 27.13
CA SER A 138 -17.59 16.41 28.02
C SER A 138 -18.91 17.17 28.20
N ARG A 139 -19.89 16.95 27.30
CA ARG A 139 -21.21 17.59 27.35
C ARG A 139 -22.27 16.76 28.06
N VAL A 140 -21.99 15.48 28.33
CA VAL A 140 -22.83 14.55 29.13
C VAL A 140 -22.35 14.59 30.56
#